data_AF-A0A9P0JLU2-F1
#
_entry.id   AF-A0A9P0JLU2-F1
#
_cell.length_a   1.000
_cell.length_b   1.000
_cell.length_c   1.000
_cell.angle_alpha   90.00
_cell.angle_beta   90.00
_cell.angle_gamma   90.00
#
_symmetry.space_group_name_H-M   'P 1'
#
loop_
_entity.id
_entity.type
_entity.pdbx_description
1 polymer ?
#
loop_
_entity_poly.entity_id
_entity_poly.type
_entity_poly.pdbx_seq_one_letter_code
_entity_poly.pdbx_strand_id
1 'polypeptide(L)' 'MYYKQLAYDNKKLLKSSGMVIREDLTQYKLKLLKDAITKMERNGRVWTTNGTIFCKYDGEGRTVKIEKPSDIAKL' A
#
# COMPACT_ATOMS: atom_id res chain seq x y z
N MET A 1 10.12 -12.07 -17.83
CA MET A 1 8.68 -11.89 -17.50
C MET A 1 8.47 -12.06 -16.00
N TYR A 2 7.96 -11.05 -15.30
CA TYR A 2 7.65 -11.16 -13.87
C TYR A 2 6.19 -11.62 -13.68
N TYR A 3 5.94 -12.93 -13.75
CA TYR A 3 4.60 -13.52 -13.58
C TYR A 3 3.89 -13.08 -12.28
N LYS A 4 4.67 -12.79 -11.22
CA LYS A 4 4.16 -12.25 -9.96
C LYS A 4 3.46 -10.90 -10.14
N GLN A 5 4.03 -10.01 -10.95
CA GLN A 5 3.46 -8.69 -11.21
C GLN A 5 2.14 -8.81 -11.97
N LEU A 6 2.12 -9.64 -13.00
CA LEU A 6 0.92 -9.89 -13.80
C LEU A 6 -0.24 -10.42 -12.93
N ALA A 7 0.03 -11.34 -12.01
CA ALA A 7 -0.98 -11.85 -11.08
C ALA A 7 -1.50 -10.75 -10.13
N TYR A 8 -0.62 -9.89 -9.61
CA TYR A 8 -1.01 -8.80 -8.73
C TYR A 8 -1.85 -7.74 -9.45
N ASP A 9 -1.47 -7.37 -10.67
CA ASP A 9 -2.20 -6.39 -11.48
C ASP A 9 -3.60 -6.88 -11.86
N ASN A 10 -3.72 -8.18 -12.12
CA ASN A 10 -4.99 -8.83 -12.47
C ASN A 10 -5.79 -9.32 -11.25
N LYS A 11 -5.36 -9.07 -10.01
CA LYS A 11 -6.07 -9.53 -8.79
C LYS A 11 -7.52 -9.06 -8.70
N LYS A 12 -7.89 -8.00 -9.44
CA LYS A 12 -9.27 -7.52 -9.55
C LYS A 12 -10.21 -8.57 -10.16
N LEU A 13 -9.71 -9.49 -10.97
CA LEU A 13 -10.47 -10.61 -11.54
C LEU A 13 -10.91 -11.62 -10.47
N LEU A 14 -10.28 -11.59 -9.29
CA LEU A 14 -10.64 -12.42 -8.13
C LEU A 14 -11.67 -11.75 -7.22
N LYS A 15 -12.22 -10.58 -7.59
CA LYS A 15 -13.32 -9.99 -6.82
C LYS A 15 -14.49 -10.98 -6.77
N SER A 16 -15.09 -11.11 -5.59
CA SER A 16 -16.19 -12.05 -5.29
C SER A 16 -15.81 -13.53 -5.22
N SER A 17 -14.55 -13.92 -5.44
CA SER A 17 -14.12 -15.32 -5.25
C SER A 17 -13.73 -15.66 -3.81
N GLY A 18 -13.69 -14.66 -2.91
CA GLY A 18 -13.19 -14.80 -1.53
C GLY A 18 -11.66 -14.85 -1.42
N MET A 19 -10.93 -14.91 -2.54
CA MET A 19 -9.47 -14.92 -2.56
C MET A 19 -8.90 -13.50 -2.56
N VAL A 20 -7.82 -13.29 -1.81
CA VAL A 20 -7.12 -11.99 -1.74
C VAL A 20 -5.64 -12.18 -2.00
N ILE A 21 -5.13 -11.54 -3.05
CA ILE A 21 -3.69 -11.44 -3.32
C ILE A 21 -3.16 -10.17 -2.65
N ARG A 22 -2.14 -10.32 -1.80
CA ARG A 22 -1.39 -9.23 -1.17
C ARG A 22 0.07 -9.32 -1.57
N GLU A 23 0.78 -8.20 -1.51
CA GLU A 23 2.24 -8.23 -1.65
C GLU A 23 2.86 -8.90 -0.43
N ASP A 24 3.93 -9.64 -0.67
CA ASP A 24 4.78 -10.17 0.38
C ASP A 24 5.73 -9.06 0.85
N LEU A 25 5.43 -8.51 2.02
CA LEU A 25 6.18 -7.41 2.64
C LEU A 25 7.01 -7.96 3.79
N THR A 26 8.23 -7.45 3.94
CA THR A 26 9.01 -7.70 5.16
C THR A 26 8.26 -7.20 6.39
N GLN A 27 8.52 -7.81 7.56
CA GLN A 27 7.88 -7.41 8.82
C GLN A 27 7.98 -5.89 9.08
N TYR A 28 9.13 -5.30 8.75
CA TYR A 28 9.36 -3.87 8.85
C TYR A 28 8.42 -3.04 7.96
N LYS A 29 8.30 -3.40 6.68
CA LYS A 29 7.40 -2.69 5.75
C LYS A 29 5.93 -2.92 6.12
N LEU A 30 5.58 -4.10 6.59
CA LEU A 30 4.24 -4.38 7.09
C LEU A 30 3.89 -3.49 8.28
N LYS A 31 4.83 -3.25 9.19
CA LYS A 31 4.66 -2.31 10.31
C LYS A 31 4.43 -0.88 9.81
N LEU A 32 5.29 -0.39 8.92
CA LEU A 32 5.13 0.95 8.32
C LEU A 32 3.77 1.12 7.63
N LEU A 33 3.29 0.09 6.93
CA LEU A 33 1.99 0.11 6.27
C LEU A 33 0.85 0.24 7.28
N LYS A 34 0.89 -0.51 8.38
CA LYS A 34 -0.12 -0.43 9.45
C LYS A 34 -0.12 0.94 10.11
N ASP A 35 1.06 1.47 10.41
CA ASP A 35 1.22 2.78 11.04
C ASP A 35 0.67 3.90 10.13
N ALA A 36 0.98 3.84 8.83
CA ALA A 36 0.45 4.79 7.84
C ALA A 36 -1.08 4.70 7.67
N ILE A 37 -1.64 3.48 7.63
CA ILE A 37 -3.11 3.28 7.58
C ILE A 37 -3.77 3.86 8.82
N THR A 38 -3.18 3.63 9.99
CA THR A 38 -3.69 4.12 11.27
C THR A 38 -3.69 5.65 11.30
N LYS A 39 -2.58 6.27 10.87
CA LYS A 39 -2.41 7.73 10.86
C LYS A 39 -3.40 8.45 9.94
N MET A 40 -3.71 7.87 8.78
CA MET A 40 -4.57 8.50 7.78
C MET A 40 -6.06 8.41 8.09
N GLU A 41 -6.46 7.57 9.06
CA GLU A 41 -7.85 7.30 9.50
C GLU A 41 -8.86 7.00 8.37
N ARG A 42 -8.38 6.78 7.13
CA ARG A 42 -9.20 6.59 5.93
C ARG A 42 -8.65 5.45 5.08
N ASN A 43 -9.41 4.37 5.07
CA ASN A 43 -9.17 3.23 4.19
C ASN A 43 -9.21 3.67 2.71
N GLY A 44 -8.18 3.30 1.95
CA GLY A 44 -8.09 3.58 0.51
C GLY A 44 -7.11 4.69 0.10
N ARG A 45 -6.49 5.40 1.05
CA ARG A 45 -5.43 6.39 0.76
C ARG A 45 -4.02 5.82 0.79
N VAL A 46 -3.86 4.64 1.37
CA VAL A 46 -2.58 3.97 1.50
C VAL A 46 -2.62 2.69 0.68
N TRP A 47 -1.64 2.50 -0.19
CA TRP A 47 -1.49 1.28 -0.97
C TRP A 47 -0.02 0.93 -1.14
N THR A 48 0.22 -0.32 -1.55
CA THR A 48 1.56 -0.79 -1.85
C THR A 48 1.69 -1.15 -3.33
N THR A 49 2.89 -0.92 -3.86
CA THR A 49 3.30 -1.29 -5.21
C THR A 49 4.78 -1.59 -5.20
N ASN A 50 5.17 -2.78 -5.68
CA ASN A 50 6.55 -3.25 -5.74
C ASN A 50 7.27 -3.12 -4.38
N GLY A 51 6.57 -3.49 -3.31
CA GLY A 51 7.07 -3.38 -1.95
C GLY A 51 7.27 -1.95 -1.46
N THR A 52 6.81 -0.93 -2.18
CA THR A 52 6.84 0.47 -1.76
C THR A 52 5.47 0.86 -1.25
N ILE A 53 5.43 1.62 -0.15
CA ILE A 53 4.19 2.15 0.42
C ILE A 53 3.98 3.57 -0.10
N PHE A 54 2.79 3.84 -0.61
CA PHE A 54 2.36 5.15 -1.08
C PHE A 54 1.15 5.61 -0.28
N CYS A 55 1.08 6.92 -0.05
CA CYS A 55 -0.05 7.56 0.60
C CYS A 55 -0.51 8.78 -0.19
N LYS A 56 -1.82 8.92 -0.39
CA LYS A 56 -2.44 10.09 -1.02
C LYS A 56 -2.95 11.06 0.04
N TYR A 57 -2.49 12.30 -0.02
CA TYR A 57 -2.95 13.39 0.85
C TYR A 57 -4.16 14.09 0.23
N ASP A 58 -5.20 14.33 1.02
CA ASP A 58 -6.32 15.18 0.60
C ASP A 58 -5.91 16.65 0.71
N GLY A 59 -6.38 17.46 -0.24
CA GLY A 59 -6.13 18.90 -0.28
C GLY A 59 -5.28 19.33 -1.47
N GLU A 60 -4.30 18.53 -1.87
CA GLU A 60 -3.35 18.91 -2.94
C GLU A 60 -3.15 17.84 -4.02
N GLY A 61 -3.80 16.68 -3.90
CA GLY A 61 -3.63 15.57 -4.86
C GLY A 61 -2.23 14.95 -4.87
N ARG A 62 -1.40 15.26 -3.86
CA ARG A 62 -0.02 14.78 -3.76
C ARG A 62 0.02 13.33 -3.27
N THR A 63 0.85 12.52 -3.92
CA THR A 63 1.19 11.17 -3.46
C THR A 63 2.57 11.22 -2.85
N VAL A 64 2.70 10.75 -1.61
CA VAL A 64 3.98 10.64 -0.92
C VAL A 64 4.41 9.19 -0.80
N LYS A 65 5.71 8.95 -0.92
CA LYS A 65 6.34 7.66 -0.70
C LYS A 65 6.72 7.56 0.78
N ILE A 66 6.43 6.42 1.40
CA ILE A 66 6.81 6.14 2.79
C ILE A 66 7.92 5.10 2.77
N GLU A 67 9.12 5.50 3.17
CA GLU A 67 10.26 4.59 3.29
C GLU A 67 10.71 4.41 4.73
N LYS A 68 10.49 5.43 5.56
CA LYS A 68 10.90 5.47 6.96
C LYS A 68 9.78 6.00 7.87
N PRO A 69 9.84 5.74 9.19
CA PRO A 69 8.82 6.19 10.13
C PRO A 69 8.64 7.71 10.15
N SER A 70 9.69 8.49 9.88
CA SER A 70 9.61 9.95 9.85
C SER A 70 8.82 10.50 8.66
N ASP A 71 8.61 9.70 7.60
CA ASP A 71 7.73 10.10 6.50
C ASP A 71 6.26 10.02 6.93
N ILE A 72 5.93 9.11 7.87
CA ILE A 72 4.58 8.98 8.44
C ILE A 72 4.21 10.19 9.29
N ALA A 73 5.18 10.80 9.97
CA ALA A 73 4.95 12.02 10.76
C ALA A 73 4.59 13.25 9.90
N LYS A 74 4.85 13.18 8.58
CA LYS A 74 4.50 14.23 7.61
C LYS A 74 3.15 13.98 6.94
N LEU A 75 2.52 12.83 7.25
CA LEU A 75 1.12 12.52 6.95
C LEU A 75 0.25 13.05 8.08
#